data_AF-A0A250E6D7-F1
#
_entry.id   AF-A0A250E6D7-F1
#
_cell.length_a   1.000
_cell.length_b   1.000
_cell.length_c   1.000
_cell.angle_alpha   90.00
_cell.angle_beta   90.00
_cell.angle_gamma   90.00
#
_symmetry.space_group_name_H-M   'P 1'
#
loop_
_entity.id
_entity.type
_entity.pdbx_description
1 polymer ?
#
loop_
_entity_poly.entity_id
_entity_poly.type
_entity_poly.pdbx_seq_one_letter_code
_entity_poly.pdbx_strand_id
1 'polypeptide(L)'
;MKHLESYAQEIEKALKNIVGIKNILNYNTNFAIHFSFWFEDYEVFNEIEENLPPNWYVSFTQRDKIVVLKYNISQELNEILIEQYLTKKQK
;
A
#
# COMPACT_ATOMS: atom_id res chain seq x y z
N MET A 1 13.43 -3.75 -5.94
CA MET A 1 13.57 -2.31 -6.25
C MET A 1 13.48 -1.56 -4.94
N LYS A 2 14.62 -1.13 -4.38
CA LYS A 2 14.71 -0.69 -2.97
C LYS A 2 13.79 0.49 -2.62
N HIS A 3 13.51 1.39 -3.56
CA HIS A 3 12.58 2.51 -3.33
C HIS A 3 11.12 2.05 -3.24
N LEU A 4 10.67 1.17 -4.14
CA LEU A 4 9.31 0.60 -4.07
C LEU A 4 9.13 -0.28 -2.83
N GLU A 5 10.18 -1.01 -2.42
CA GLU A 5 10.16 -1.76 -1.15
C GLU A 5 10.03 -0.83 0.06
N SER A 6 10.76 0.29 0.08
CA SER A 6 10.67 1.27 1.17
C SER A 6 9.30 1.92 1.23
N TYR A 7 8.74 2.30 0.08
CA TYR A 7 7.40 2.86 -0.01
C TYR A 7 6.32 1.84 0.40
N ALA A 8 6.45 0.59 -0.04
CA ALA A 8 5.56 -0.49 0.38
C ALA A 8 5.60 -0.72 1.90
N GLN A 9 6.78 -0.64 2.53
CA GLN A 9 6.91 -0.76 3.99
C GLN A 9 6.21 0.36 4.76
N GLU A 10 6.22 1.59 4.23
CA GLU A 10 5.50 2.71 4.84
C GLU A 10 3.99 2.51 4.77
N ILE A 11 3.47 2.09 3.61
CA ILE A 11 2.05 1.76 3.46
C ILE A 11 1.66 0.56 4.33
N GLU A 12 2.49 -0.48 4.39
CA GLU A 12 2.25 -1.65 5.24
C GLU A 12 2.18 -1.27 6.72
N LYS A 13 3.04 -0.34 7.17
CA LYS A 13 3.02 0.17 8.53
C LYS A 13 1.73 0.98 8.81
N ALA A 14 1.29 1.79 7.85
CA ALA A 14 0.01 2.51 7.97
C ALA A 14 -1.17 1.54 8.09
N LEU A 15 -1.24 0.53 7.21
CA LEU A 15 -2.27 -0.51 7.25
C LEU A 15 -2.28 -1.29 8.58
N LYS A 16 -1.11 -1.60 9.14
CA LYS A 16 -1.00 -2.30 10.44
C LYS A 16 -1.56 -1.51 11.62
N ASN A 17 -1.64 -0.18 11.50
CA ASN A 17 -2.16 0.68 12.57
C ASN A 17 -3.68 0.84 12.51
N ILE A 18 -4.34 0.44 11.42
CA ILE A 18 -5.79 0.54 11.27
C ILE A 18 -6.45 -0.65 11.98
N VAL A 19 -7.30 -0.33 12.96
CA VAL A 19 -8.07 -1.33 13.71
C VAL A 19 -8.99 -2.08 12.74
N GLY A 20 -9.04 -3.40 12.86
CA GLY A 20 -9.85 -4.26 11.98
C GLY A 20 -9.12 -4.79 10.75
N ILE A 21 -7.89 -4.32 10.44
CA ILE A 21 -7.04 -4.91 9.39
C ILE A 21 -6.14 -6.02 9.96
N LYS A 22 -6.12 -7.18 9.29
CA LYS A 22 -5.35 -8.38 9.71
C LYS A 22 -4.69 -9.07 8.52
N ASN A 23 -3.67 -9.89 8.79
CA ASN A 23 -3.02 -10.75 7.78
C ASN A 23 -2.57 -10.03 6.51
N ILE A 24 -1.88 -8.89 6.68
CA ILE A 24 -1.36 -8.11 5.55
C ILE A 24 -0.24 -8.89 4.86
N LEU A 25 -0.43 -9.16 3.58
CA LEU A 25 0.56 -9.71 2.66
C LEU A 25 0.88 -8.65 1.62
N ASN A 26 2.16 -8.39 1.39
CA ASN A 26 2.61 -7.51 0.32
C ASN A 26 3.17 -8.32 -0.86
N TYR A 27 2.98 -7.81 -2.07
CA TYR A 27 3.76 -8.25 -3.22
C TYR A 27 3.91 -7.08 -4.19
N ASN A 28 5.13 -6.92 -4.72
CA ASN A 28 5.48 -5.77 -5.55
C ASN A 28 5.83 -6.25 -6.96
N THR A 29 5.41 -5.47 -7.94
CA THR A 29 5.83 -5.58 -9.34
C THR A 29 6.59 -4.31 -9.74
N ASN A 30 7.10 -4.25 -10.97
CA ASN A 30 7.76 -3.05 -11.49
C ASN A 30 6.82 -1.85 -11.65
N PHE A 31 5.51 -2.08 -11.68
CA PHE A 31 4.51 -1.05 -12.01
C PHE A 31 3.40 -0.95 -10.97
N ALA A 32 3.46 -1.75 -9.90
CA ALA A 32 2.43 -1.76 -8.88
C ALA A 32 2.92 -2.32 -7.55
N ILE A 33 2.38 -1.78 -6.47
CA ILE A 33 2.49 -2.33 -5.11
C ILE A 33 1.12 -2.90 -4.75
N HIS A 34 1.10 -4.12 -4.22
CA HIS A 34 -0.13 -4.78 -3.84
C HIS A 34 -0.10 -5.20 -2.38
N PHE A 35 -1.26 -5.05 -1.74
CA PHE A 35 -1.53 -5.55 -0.39
C PHE A 35 -2.77 -6.43 -0.43
N SER A 36 -2.71 -7.58 0.21
CA SER A 36 -3.87 -8.41 0.51
C SER A 36 -4.04 -8.48 2.01
N PHE A 37 -5.25 -8.25 2.52
CA PHE A 37 -5.52 -8.32 3.96
C PHE A 37 -6.96 -8.71 4.25
N TRP A 38 -7.20 -9.15 5.48
CA TRP A 38 -8.53 -9.36 6.04
C TRP A 38 -9.02 -8.09 6.70
N PHE A 39 -10.32 -7.81 6.58
CA PHE A 39 -10.96 -6.72 7.28
C PHE A 39 -12.15 -7.20 8.14
N GLU A 40 -12.42 -6.52 9.25
CA GLU A 40 -13.53 -6.86 10.15
C GLU A 40 -14.87 -6.31 9.64
N ASP A 41 -14.90 -5.03 9.27
CA ASP A 41 -16.07 -4.31 8.75
C ASP A 41 -15.65 -3.25 7.71
N TYR A 42 -16.62 -2.60 7.07
CA TYR A 42 -16.35 -1.64 6.00
C TYR A 42 -15.89 -0.25 6.51
N GLU A 43 -15.94 0.03 7.81
CA GLU A 43 -15.50 1.33 8.36
C GLU A 43 -13.97 1.48 8.25
N VAL A 44 -13.23 0.36 8.17
CA VAL A 44 -11.78 0.38 7.92
C VAL A 44 -11.40 1.15 6.65
N PHE A 45 -12.31 1.27 5.67
CA PHE A 45 -12.02 1.99 4.43
C PHE A 45 -12.02 3.50 4.61
N ASN A 46 -12.71 4.03 5.62
CA ASN A 46 -12.62 5.44 6.00
C ASN A 46 -11.23 5.74 6.57
N GLU A 47 -10.75 4.88 7.47
CA GLU A 47 -9.39 4.96 8.02
C GLU A 47 -8.32 4.79 6.93
N ILE A 48 -8.55 3.93 5.93
CA ILE A 48 -7.67 3.81 4.77
C ILE A 48 -7.62 5.11 3.98
N GLU A 49 -8.78 5.72 3.70
CA GLU A 49 -8.82 6.99 2.95
C GLU A 49 -8.09 8.12 3.68
N GLU A 50 -8.15 8.16 5.00
CA GLU A 50 -7.50 9.19 5.83
C GLU A 50 -5.99 8.98 6.02
N ASN A 51 -5.54 7.73 6.16
CA ASN A 51 -4.16 7.42 6.57
C ASN A 51 -3.24 6.99 5.42
N LEU A 52 -3.78 6.56 4.28
CA LEU A 52 -2.97 6.06 3.17
C LEU A 52 -2.77 7.12 2.07
N PRO A 53 -1.62 7.10 1.36
CA PRO A 53 -1.43 7.92 0.17
C PRO A 53 -2.54 7.68 -0.86
N PRO A 54 -2.95 8.69 -1.64
CA PRO A 54 -4.04 8.57 -2.61
C PRO A 54 -3.68 7.68 -3.81
N ASN A 55 -4.64 7.49 -4.74
CA ASN A 55 -4.49 6.72 -5.98
C ASN A 55 -4.35 5.20 -5.80
N TRP A 56 -5.00 4.66 -4.76
CA TRP A 56 -5.17 3.22 -4.61
C TRP A 56 -6.46 2.73 -5.29
N TYR A 57 -6.45 1.46 -5.65
CA TYR A 57 -7.61 0.71 -6.11
C TYR A 57 -7.87 -0.45 -5.15
N VAL A 58 -9.14 -0.74 -4.88
CA VAL A 58 -9.57 -1.80 -3.97
C VAL A 58 -10.42 -2.84 -4.71
N SER A 59 -10.15 -4.12 -4.46
CA SER A 59 -10.95 -5.24 -4.98
C SER A 59 -11.38 -6.15 -3.84
N PHE A 60 -12.68 -6.41 -3.76
CA PHE A 60 -13.28 -7.27 -2.74
C PHE A 60 -13.44 -8.70 -3.25
N THR A 61 -12.87 -9.67 -2.54
CA THR A 61 -13.16 -11.09 -2.80
C THR A 61 -14.32 -11.51 -1.89
N GLN A 62 -15.47 -11.83 -2.49
CA GLN A 62 -16.76 -11.94 -1.78
C GLN A 62 -16.86 -13.07 -0.75
N ARG A 63 -15.92 -14.04 -0.73
CA ARG A 63 -16.04 -15.23 0.12
C ARG A 63 -15.40 -15.10 1.51
N ASP A 64 -14.39 -14.26 1.69
CA ASP A 64 -13.48 -14.40 2.84
C ASP A 64 -13.14 -13.09 3.59
N LYS A 65 -13.87 -11.98 3.34
CA LYS A 65 -13.47 -10.63 3.79
C LYS A 65 -11.99 -10.31 3.46
N ILE A 66 -11.48 -10.89 2.37
CA ILE A 66 -10.15 -10.59 1.85
C ILE A 66 -10.31 -9.47 0.84
N VAL A 67 -9.47 -8.46 0.98
CA VAL A 67 -9.38 -7.34 0.05
C VAL A 67 -7.99 -7.26 -0.55
N VAL A 68 -7.93 -6.87 -1.82
CA VAL A 68 -6.69 -6.53 -2.51
C VAL A 68 -6.65 -5.02 -2.74
N LEU A 69 -5.69 -4.35 -2.12
CA LEU A 69 -5.38 -2.94 -2.32
C LEU A 69 -4.18 -2.83 -3.26
N LYS A 70 -4.30 -2.01 -4.30
CA LYS A 70 -3.30 -1.85 -5.35
C LYS A 70 -2.95 -0.38 -5.56
N TYR A 71 -1.66 -0.08 -5.54
CA TYR A 71 -1.10 1.17 -6.05
C TYR A 71 -0.51 0.95 -7.42
N ASN A 72 -0.96 1.70 -8.43
CA ASN A 72 -0.27 1.74 -9.71
C ASN A 72 0.88 2.76 -9.61
N ILE A 73 2.09 2.35 -9.98
CA ILE A 73 3.27 3.21 -9.98
C ILE A 73 3.40 3.78 -11.40
N SER A 74 2.98 5.03 -11.58
CA SER A 74 3.26 5.79 -12.81
C SER A 74 4.76 6.06 -12.94
N GLN A 75 5.21 6.44 -14.14
CA GLN A 75 6.61 6.84 -14.35
C GLN A 75 6.97 8.04 -13.46
N GLU A 76 6.12 9.05 -13.39
CA GLU A 76 6.31 10.24 -12.56
C GLU A 76 6.43 9.88 -11.07
N LEU A 77 5.53 9.05 -10.55
CA LEU A 77 5.60 8.59 -9.17
C LEU A 77 6.87 7.77 -8.92
N ASN A 78 7.26 6.92 -9.87
CA ASN A 78 8.49 6.14 -9.75
C ASN A 78 9.74 7.03 -9.64
N GLU A 79 9.82 8.12 -10.44
CA GLU A 79 10.90 9.10 -10.37
C GLU A 79 10.93 9.81 -9.01
N ILE A 80 9.78 10.26 -8.51
CA ILE A 80 9.65 10.86 -7.16
C ILE A 80 10.13 9.89 -6.07
N LEU A 81 9.70 8.63 -6.12
CA LEU A 81 10.07 7.62 -5.13
C LEU A 81 11.58 7.29 -5.21
N ILE A 82 12.19 7.29 -6.40
CA ILE A 82 13.64 7.13 -6.53
C ILE A 82 14.37 8.26 -5.80
N GLU A 83 13.98 9.51 -6.03
CA GLU A 83 14.60 10.68 -5.37
C GLU A 83 14.44 10.61 -3.84
N GLN A 84 13.24 10.27 -3.37
CA GLN A 84 12.90 10.21 -1.96
C GLN A 84 13.66 9.10 -1.21
N TYR A 85 13.75 7.90 -1.79
CA TYR A 85 14.24 6.72 -1.06
C TYR A 85 15.65 6.25 -1.44
N LEU A 86 16.18 6.66 -2.61
CA LEU A 86 17.54 6.30 -3.04
C LEU A 86 18.49 7.49 -2.98
N THR A 87 18.06 8.67 -3.41
CA THR A 87 18.94 9.83 -3.56
C THR A 87 19.13 10.61 -2.25
N LYS A 88 18.08 10.73 -1.41
CA LYS A 88 18.19 11.41 -0.10
C LYS A 88 19.00 10.65 0.97
N LYS A 89 19.30 9.36 0.80
CA LYS A 89 20.14 8.60 1.74
C LYS A 89 21.65 8.87 1.61
N GLN A 90 22.07 9.77 0.69
CA GLN A 90 23.49 10.06 0.39
C GLN A 90 23.94 11.48 0.79
N LYS A 91 23.15 12.25 1.56
CA LYS A 91 23.58 13.49 2.22
C LYS A 91 23.48 13.33 3.72
#